data_AF-A0A7Y2YQH4-F1
#
_entry.id   AF-A0A7Y2YQH4-F1
#
_cell.length_a   1.000
_cell.length_b   1.000
_cell.length_c   1.000
_cell.angle_alpha   90.00
_cell.angle_beta   90.00
_cell.angle_gamma   90.00
#
_symmetry.space_group_name_H-M   'P 1'
#
loop_
_entity.id
_entity.type
_entity.pdbx_description
1 polymer ?
#
loop_
_entity_poly.entity_id
_entity_poly.type
_entity_poly.pdbx_seq_one_letter_code
_entity_poly.pdbx_strand_id
1 'polypeptide(L)'
;PVKVEKPVIKEKEKTAALAEPMQQTNQVGEITSAVETVVKPPEIKINKSSKSVSGLSLKSIKQKKEHQLKQLEVVINEEELPKDDVTQEQFIEAWKAYIERLHLKGEKILASILEMETPVLEGINIKITYPNETLKLELEREQYNLMGFLRKELNNFDLKLDIGVSEEVSKKYAFTPREKYDKLKEKNPNLELLKKTFGLDL
;
A
#
# COMPACT_ATOMS: atom_id res chain seq x y z
N PRO A 1 -38.84 -3.29 -40.30
CA PRO A 1 -39.55 -2.03 -39.98
C PRO A 1 -40.34 -2.19 -38.67
N VAL A 2 -40.56 -1.06 -37.99
CA VAL A 2 -41.16 -0.87 -36.65
C VAL A 2 -40.20 -1.11 -35.48
N LYS A 3 -40.35 -0.19 -34.51
CA LYS A 3 -39.42 0.44 -33.57
C LYS A 3 -40.13 0.48 -32.20
N VAL A 4 -39.37 0.77 -31.13
CA VAL A 4 -39.79 1.25 -29.79
C VAL A 4 -40.62 0.27 -28.93
N GLU A 5 -40.55 0.19 -27.59
CA GLU A 5 -40.06 1.06 -26.51
C GLU A 5 -39.99 0.24 -25.19
N LYS A 6 -39.13 0.63 -24.23
CA LYS A 6 -39.26 0.26 -22.80
C LYS A 6 -40.34 1.14 -22.16
N PRO A 7 -41.05 0.72 -21.08
CA PRO A 7 -40.67 1.23 -19.74
C PRO A 7 -41.07 0.38 -18.48
N VAL A 8 -40.32 0.63 -17.38
CA VAL A 8 -40.77 0.86 -15.97
C VAL A 8 -41.27 -0.29 -15.05
N ILE A 9 -40.39 -0.70 -14.12
CA ILE A 9 -40.40 -0.60 -12.63
C ILE A 9 -41.63 -1.01 -11.77
N LYS A 10 -41.30 -1.68 -10.64
CA LYS A 10 -41.99 -2.00 -9.34
C LYS A 10 -42.70 -3.36 -9.31
N GLU A 11 -42.42 -4.24 -8.33
CA GLU A 11 -42.86 -4.09 -6.94
C GLU A 11 -41.98 -4.84 -5.91
N LYS A 12 -41.91 -4.29 -4.70
CA LYS A 12 -41.37 -4.88 -3.47
C LYS A 12 -42.50 -5.63 -2.74
N GLU A 13 -42.17 -6.70 -2.00
CA GLU A 13 -42.50 -6.84 -0.55
C GLU A 13 -42.05 -8.21 0.01
N LYS A 14 -41.37 -8.21 1.17
CA LYS A 14 -41.87 -8.72 2.48
C LYS A 14 -40.66 -8.90 3.44
N THR A 15 -40.41 -7.99 4.38
CA THR A 15 -40.92 -7.86 5.77
C THR A 15 -40.22 -8.77 6.80
N ALA A 16 -39.51 -8.14 7.75
CA ALA A 16 -39.43 -8.46 9.20
C ALA A 16 -38.43 -7.45 9.83
N ALA A 17 -38.88 -6.33 10.42
CA ALA A 17 -39.48 -6.16 11.73
C ALA A 17 -38.45 -6.05 12.88
N LEU A 18 -38.22 -4.82 13.37
CA LEU A 18 -38.16 -4.54 14.81
C LEU A 18 -38.54 -3.06 15.07
N ALA A 19 -39.75 -2.90 15.61
CA ALA A 19 -40.33 -1.77 16.34
C ALA A 19 -39.54 -1.51 17.65
N GLU A 20 -39.55 -0.37 18.34
CA GLU A 20 -40.37 0.86 18.36
C GLU A 20 -39.58 1.96 19.17
N PRO A 21 -40.07 3.22 19.20
CA PRO A 21 -39.32 4.42 19.58
C PRO A 21 -39.49 4.86 21.04
N MET A 22 -38.58 5.75 21.46
CA MET A 22 -38.65 6.50 22.71
C MET A 22 -39.61 7.69 22.62
N GLN A 23 -40.56 7.81 23.56
CA GLN A 23 -41.11 9.10 24.00
C GLN A 23 -41.44 9.13 25.51
N GLN A 24 -40.85 10.14 26.16
CA GLN A 24 -41.25 10.98 27.30
C GLN A 24 -42.13 10.44 28.45
N THR A 25 -41.70 10.76 29.69
CA THR A 25 -42.62 11.20 30.76
C THR A 25 -41.89 12.06 31.81
N ASN A 26 -42.40 13.27 32.01
CA ASN A 26 -42.21 14.11 33.21
C ASN A 26 -43.01 13.51 34.37
N GLN A 27 -42.51 13.58 35.62
CA GLN A 27 -43.28 14.03 36.79
C GLN A 27 -42.37 14.56 37.92
N VAL A 28 -42.99 15.49 38.66
CA VAL A 28 -42.52 16.45 39.64
C VAL A 28 -42.23 15.80 41.00
N GLY A 29 -41.27 16.34 41.74
CA GLY A 29 -41.10 16.11 43.17
C GLY A 29 -40.42 17.31 43.85
N GLU A 30 -41.22 18.15 44.51
CA GLU A 30 -40.78 19.16 45.48
C GLU A 30 -40.32 18.49 46.77
N ILE A 31 -39.13 18.86 47.27
CA ILE A 31 -38.87 18.94 48.71
C ILE A 31 -37.89 20.08 49.00
N THR A 32 -38.34 20.96 49.88
CA THR A 32 -37.66 22.07 50.54
C THR A 32 -36.51 21.61 51.44
N SER A 33 -35.40 22.35 51.50
CA SER A 33 -34.88 22.99 52.72
C SER A 33 -33.47 23.57 52.50
N ALA A 34 -33.21 24.67 53.19
CA ALA A 34 -32.09 25.59 53.05
C ALA A 34 -30.71 25.01 53.39
N VAL A 35 -29.67 25.40 52.63
CA VAL A 35 -28.40 25.97 53.14
C VAL A 35 -27.81 26.87 52.05
N GLU A 36 -27.55 28.12 52.44
CA GLU A 36 -26.85 29.15 51.70
C GLU A 36 -25.34 28.90 51.77
N THR A 37 -24.71 28.60 50.63
CA THR A 37 -23.25 28.75 50.44
C THR A 37 -22.97 29.19 49.01
N VAL A 38 -22.72 30.49 48.86
CA VAL A 38 -22.24 31.10 47.61
C VAL A 38 -20.80 30.63 47.37
N VAL A 39 -20.64 29.59 46.53
CA VAL A 39 -19.32 29.20 46.01
C VAL A 39 -18.96 30.17 44.88
N LYS A 40 -18.02 31.09 45.15
CA LYS A 40 -17.42 31.92 44.09
C LYS A 40 -16.67 31.02 43.11
N PRO A 41 -16.89 31.15 41.79
CA PRO A 41 -16.14 30.37 40.80
C PRO A 41 -14.64 30.71 40.86
N PRO A 42 -13.75 29.75 40.57
CA PRO A 42 -12.31 29.99 40.60
C PRO A 42 -11.92 31.06 39.57
N GLU A 43 -11.29 32.13 40.03
CA GLU A 43 -10.72 33.15 39.14
C GLU A 43 -9.50 32.55 38.41
N ILE A 44 -9.71 32.16 37.15
CA ILE A 44 -8.62 31.78 36.26
C ILE A 44 -7.90 33.08 35.85
N LYS A 45 -6.80 33.40 36.53
CA LYS A 45 -5.89 34.49 36.13
C LYS A 45 -5.12 34.09 34.87
N ILE A 46 -5.76 34.22 33.71
CA ILE A 46 -5.09 34.12 32.42
C ILE A 46 -4.25 35.39 32.26
N ASN A 47 -2.95 35.29 32.50
CA ASN A 47 -2.00 36.34 32.15
C ASN A 47 -2.06 36.58 30.63
N LYS A 48 -2.88 37.54 30.19
CA LYS A 48 -2.95 38.00 28.80
C LYS A 48 -1.69 38.80 28.48
N SER A 49 -0.57 38.11 28.30
CA SER A 49 0.54 38.64 27.50
C SER A 49 0.07 38.60 26.04
N SER A 50 -0.30 39.76 25.52
CA SER A 50 -1.03 39.91 24.28
C SER A 50 -0.15 39.65 23.05
N LYS A 51 -0.26 38.45 22.49
CA LYS A 51 -0.12 38.19 21.04
C LYS A 51 -1.24 37.26 20.58
N SER A 52 -2.48 37.66 20.86
CA SER A 52 -3.67 37.03 20.26
C SER A 52 -3.82 37.52 18.82
N VAL A 53 -3.66 36.64 17.85
CA VAL A 53 -3.99 36.92 16.45
C VAL A 53 -5.46 36.63 16.22
N SER A 54 -6.22 37.63 15.76
CA SER A 54 -7.65 37.44 15.47
C SER A 54 -7.85 36.42 14.34
N GLY A 55 -8.91 35.62 14.44
CA GLY A 55 -9.20 34.54 13.48
C GLY A 55 -9.34 35.00 12.03
N LEU A 56 -9.67 36.27 11.81
CA LEU A 56 -9.85 36.90 10.48
C LEU A 56 -8.61 37.67 9.98
N SER A 57 -7.51 37.69 10.73
CA SER A 57 -6.30 38.43 10.35
C SER A 57 -5.44 37.64 9.36
N LEU A 58 -4.79 38.33 8.41
CA LEU A 58 -3.74 37.73 7.56
C LEU A 58 -2.62 37.05 8.37
N LYS A 59 -2.42 37.47 9.63
CA LYS A 59 -1.46 36.89 10.56
C LYS A 59 -1.89 35.50 11.06
N SER A 60 -3.21 35.25 11.20
CA SER A 60 -3.73 33.92 11.56
C SER A 60 -3.54 32.91 10.42
N ILE A 61 -3.69 33.35 9.17
CA ILE A 61 -3.46 32.51 7.98
C ILE A 61 -1.98 32.10 7.90
N LYS A 62 -1.06 33.04 8.10
CA LYS A 62 0.39 32.73 8.13
C LYS A 62 0.75 31.77 9.26
N GLN A 63 0.25 32.00 10.46
CA GLN A 63 0.54 31.16 11.62
C GLN A 63 -0.08 29.75 11.49
N LYS A 64 -1.28 29.65 10.91
CA LYS A 64 -1.90 28.36 10.59
C LYS A 64 -1.10 27.61 9.52
N LYS A 65 -0.64 28.31 8.48
CA LYS A 65 0.20 27.73 7.43
C LYS A 65 1.55 27.26 7.98
N GLU A 66 2.19 28.07 8.80
CA GLU A 66 3.46 27.72 9.46
C GLU A 66 3.28 26.54 10.43
N HIS A 67 2.18 26.50 11.19
CA HIS A 67 1.86 25.36 12.05
C HIS A 67 1.58 24.09 11.25
N GLN A 68 0.87 24.18 10.11
CA GLN A 68 0.69 23.05 9.20
C GLN A 68 2.02 22.60 8.60
N LEU A 69 2.89 23.52 8.17
CA LEU A 69 4.23 23.20 7.69
C LEU A 69 5.05 22.47 8.76
N LYS A 70 5.03 22.94 10.01
CA LYS A 70 5.70 22.27 11.15
C LYS A 70 5.11 20.90 11.49
N GLN A 71 3.81 20.71 11.28
CA GLN A 71 3.16 19.41 11.45
C GLN A 71 3.46 18.44 10.29
N LEU A 72 3.79 18.95 9.10
CA LEU A 72 4.33 18.14 8.00
C LEU A 72 5.82 17.85 8.20
N GLU A 73 6.56 18.78 8.83
CA GLU A 73 7.97 18.67 9.20
C GLU A 73 8.15 17.82 10.47
N VAL A 74 7.46 16.69 10.54
CA VAL A 74 7.83 15.62 11.47
C VAL A 74 9.18 15.10 10.96
N VAL A 75 10.25 15.61 11.57
CA VAL A 75 11.58 15.04 11.46
C VAL A 75 11.47 13.62 12.03
N ILE A 76 11.28 12.65 11.16
CA ILE A 76 11.37 11.24 11.52
C ILE A 76 12.83 11.03 11.94
N ASN A 77 13.08 10.88 13.24
CA ASN A 77 14.40 10.54 13.74
C ASN A 77 14.75 9.14 13.23
N GLU A 78 15.60 9.06 12.21
CA GLU A 78 16.04 7.79 11.59
C GLU A 78 16.70 6.83 12.61
N GLU A 79 17.20 7.33 13.74
CA GLU A 79 17.84 6.53 14.79
C GLU A 79 16.87 5.83 15.76
N GLU A 80 15.61 6.25 15.83
CA GLU A 80 14.61 5.62 16.71
C GLU A 80 13.77 4.54 16.01
N LEU A 81 14.00 4.29 14.72
CA LEU A 81 13.26 3.25 14.02
C LEU A 81 13.73 1.85 14.42
N PRO A 82 12.81 0.88 14.52
CA PRO A 82 13.14 -0.51 14.74
C PRO A 82 14.10 -1.07 13.67
N LYS A 83 15.10 -1.82 14.15
CA LYS A 83 16.16 -2.45 13.36
C LYS A 83 16.28 -3.92 13.75
N ASP A 84 15.14 -4.60 13.76
CA ASP A 84 15.09 -6.01 14.16
C ASP A 84 15.85 -6.88 13.16
N ASP A 85 16.50 -7.93 13.64
CA ASP A 85 17.20 -8.89 12.78
C ASP A 85 16.18 -9.66 11.93
N VAL A 86 16.39 -9.65 10.61
CA VAL A 86 15.50 -10.30 9.64
C VAL A 86 16.14 -11.58 9.14
N THR A 87 15.41 -12.70 9.23
CA THR A 87 15.84 -13.96 8.63
C THR A 87 15.37 -14.08 7.18
N GLN A 88 16.10 -14.84 6.35
CA GLN A 88 15.72 -15.10 4.96
C GLN A 88 14.31 -15.72 4.85
N GLU A 89 13.94 -16.59 5.78
CA GLU A 89 12.63 -17.27 5.78
C GLU A 89 11.48 -16.28 6.00
N GLN A 90 11.61 -15.42 7.01
CA GLN A 90 10.64 -14.35 7.30
C GLN A 90 10.52 -13.38 6.11
N PHE A 91 11.66 -13.02 5.51
CA PHE A 91 11.69 -12.18 4.33
C PHE A 91 10.95 -12.82 3.15
N ILE A 92 11.17 -14.11 2.87
CA ILE A 92 10.47 -14.83 1.80
C ILE A 92 8.96 -14.89 2.06
N GLU A 93 8.55 -15.12 3.31
CA GLU A 93 7.14 -15.12 3.69
C GLU A 93 6.48 -13.76 3.44
N ALA A 94 7.12 -12.67 3.90
CA ALA A 94 6.66 -11.30 3.65
C ALA A 94 6.63 -10.98 2.14
N TRP A 95 7.65 -11.42 1.39
CA TRP A 95 7.71 -11.22 -0.06
C TRP A 95 6.52 -11.89 -0.77
N LYS A 96 6.21 -13.14 -0.43
CA LYS A 96 5.06 -13.86 -0.97
C LYS A 96 3.74 -13.21 -0.56
N ALA A 97 3.61 -12.80 0.70
CA ALA A 97 2.42 -12.09 1.17
C ALA A 97 2.18 -10.79 0.38
N TYR A 98 3.25 -10.08 0.01
CA TYR A 98 3.15 -8.90 -0.84
C TYR A 98 2.67 -9.24 -2.26
N ILE A 99 3.20 -10.31 -2.87
CA ILE A 99 2.76 -10.78 -4.20
C ILE A 99 1.26 -11.11 -4.18
N GLU A 100 0.78 -11.86 -3.18
CA GLU A 100 -0.64 -12.16 -3.01
C GLU A 100 -1.49 -10.88 -2.89
N ARG A 101 -1.01 -9.88 -2.14
CA ARG A 101 -1.67 -8.58 -2.05
C ARG A 101 -1.76 -7.87 -3.40
N LEU A 102 -0.73 -7.96 -4.25
CA LEU A 102 -0.76 -7.38 -5.60
C LEU A 102 -1.77 -8.09 -6.50
N HIS A 103 -1.89 -9.42 -6.40
CA HIS A 103 -2.92 -10.17 -7.12
C HIS A 103 -4.32 -9.70 -6.75
N LEU A 104 -4.59 -9.49 -5.46
CA LEU A 104 -5.88 -8.97 -4.97
C LEU A 104 -6.13 -7.53 -5.42
N LYS A 105 -5.09 -6.69 -5.49
CA LYS A 105 -5.18 -5.30 -5.97
C LYS A 105 -5.37 -5.21 -7.48
N GLY A 106 -5.09 -6.28 -8.22
CA GLY A 106 -5.19 -6.35 -9.68
C GLY A 106 -3.91 -5.92 -10.41
N GLU A 107 -2.80 -5.71 -9.69
CA GLU A 107 -1.50 -5.29 -10.23
C GLU A 107 -0.72 -6.49 -10.77
N LYS A 108 -1.30 -7.17 -11.76
CA LYS A 108 -0.79 -8.45 -12.30
C LYS A 108 0.60 -8.34 -12.92
N ILE A 109 0.92 -7.18 -13.52
CA ILE A 109 2.22 -6.94 -14.15
C ILE A 109 3.30 -7.00 -13.07
N LEU A 110 3.19 -6.18 -12.02
CA LEU A 110 4.15 -6.15 -10.92
C LEU A 110 4.23 -7.50 -10.20
N ALA A 111 3.10 -8.15 -9.92
CA ALA A 111 3.08 -9.47 -9.32
C ALA A 111 3.90 -10.49 -10.14
N SER A 112 3.72 -10.50 -11.47
CA SER A 112 4.46 -11.40 -12.37
C SER A 112 5.96 -11.11 -12.39
N ILE A 113 6.36 -9.84 -12.26
CA ILE A 113 7.77 -9.42 -12.22
C ILE A 113 8.44 -9.88 -10.91
N LEU A 114 7.75 -9.75 -9.78
CA LEU A 114 8.24 -10.19 -8.47
C LEU A 114 8.26 -11.71 -8.31
N GLU A 115 7.37 -12.41 -9.00
CA GLU A 115 7.31 -13.88 -8.99
C GLU A 115 8.38 -14.51 -9.89
N MET A 116 8.89 -13.77 -10.87
CA MET A 116 9.87 -14.28 -11.84
C MET A 116 11.22 -14.63 -11.18
N GLU A 117 11.64 -13.85 -10.19
CA GLU A 117 12.92 -14.03 -9.48
C GLU A 117 12.70 -13.88 -7.97
N THR A 118 13.23 -14.82 -7.19
CA THR A 118 13.17 -14.73 -5.72
C THR A 118 14.39 -13.99 -5.20
N PRO A 119 14.22 -12.85 -4.52
CA PRO A 119 15.34 -12.09 -3.97
C PRO A 119 16.08 -12.81 -2.86
N VAL A 120 17.36 -12.47 -2.70
CA VAL A 120 18.23 -12.97 -1.63
C VAL A 120 18.54 -11.84 -0.65
N LEU A 121 18.35 -12.08 0.64
CA LEU A 121 18.71 -11.15 1.70
C LEU A 121 20.18 -11.37 2.10
N GLU A 122 21.00 -10.34 1.91
CA GLU A 122 22.38 -10.26 2.41
C GLU A 122 22.45 -9.26 3.55
N GLY A 123 22.16 -9.73 4.76
CA GLY A 123 22.05 -8.90 5.97
C GLY A 123 20.87 -7.95 5.86
N ILE A 124 21.12 -6.73 5.40
CA ILE A 124 20.14 -5.65 5.26
C ILE A 124 19.82 -5.37 3.78
N ASN A 125 20.66 -5.85 2.87
CA ASN A 125 20.51 -5.59 1.43
C ASN A 125 19.76 -6.75 0.78
N ILE A 126 18.62 -6.43 0.18
CA ILE A 126 17.84 -7.33 -0.65
C ILE A 126 18.38 -7.24 -2.07
N LYS A 127 18.99 -8.31 -2.56
CA LYS A 127 19.49 -8.38 -3.93
C LYS A 127 18.51 -9.09 -4.83
N ILE A 128 18.16 -8.45 -5.94
CA ILE A 128 17.36 -9.03 -7.01
C ILE A 128 17.97 -8.65 -8.36
N THR A 129 17.93 -9.57 -9.32
CA THR A 129 18.52 -9.35 -10.64
C THR A 129 17.53 -9.70 -11.74
N TYR A 130 17.39 -8.81 -12.71
CA TYR A 130 16.52 -9.01 -13.86
C TYR A 130 17.29 -9.14 -15.18
N PRO A 131 16.71 -9.81 -16.20
CA PRO A 131 17.36 -9.99 -17.49
C PRO A 131 17.48 -8.69 -18.31
N ASN A 132 16.64 -7.69 -18.05
CA ASN A 132 16.62 -6.43 -18.81
C ASN A 132 16.32 -5.22 -17.91
N GLU A 133 16.63 -4.03 -18.42
CA GLU A 133 16.39 -2.76 -17.71
C GLU A 133 14.90 -2.42 -17.58
N THR A 134 14.05 -2.87 -18.51
CA THR A 134 12.60 -2.59 -18.46
C THR A 134 11.97 -3.14 -17.18
N LEU A 135 12.33 -4.36 -16.78
CA LEU A 135 11.83 -4.98 -15.55
C LEU A 135 12.38 -4.29 -14.30
N LYS A 136 13.65 -3.89 -14.33
CA LYS A 136 14.26 -3.10 -13.27
C LYS A 136 13.51 -1.79 -13.07
N LEU A 137 13.27 -1.04 -14.15
CA LEU A 137 12.58 0.26 -14.08
C LEU A 137 11.15 0.11 -13.51
N GLU A 138 10.44 -0.94 -13.92
CA GLU A 138 9.08 -1.19 -13.40
C GLU A 138 9.09 -1.48 -11.90
N LEU A 139 10.07 -2.24 -11.40
CA LEU A 139 10.23 -2.47 -9.96
C LEU A 139 10.66 -1.21 -9.22
N GLU A 140 11.58 -0.41 -9.77
CA GLU A 140 12.04 0.86 -9.18
C GLU A 140 10.89 1.86 -8.98
N ARG A 141 9.92 1.89 -9.92
CA ARG A 141 8.74 2.77 -9.82
C ARG A 141 7.85 2.41 -8.63
N GLU A 142 7.73 1.13 -8.33
CA GLU A 142 6.90 0.61 -7.24
C GLU A 142 7.70 0.27 -5.97
N GLN A 143 9.02 0.52 -5.98
CA GLN A 143 9.93 0.22 -4.89
C GLN A 143 9.48 0.86 -3.57
N TYR A 144 8.95 2.08 -3.62
CA TYR A 144 8.46 2.77 -2.42
C TYR A 144 7.35 1.98 -1.73
N ASN A 145 6.38 1.47 -2.50
CA ASN A 145 5.26 0.70 -1.97
C ASN A 145 5.72 -0.67 -1.45
N LEU A 146 6.62 -1.34 -2.18
CA LEU A 146 7.21 -2.61 -1.78
C LEU A 146 8.01 -2.47 -0.48
N MET A 147 8.96 -1.54 -0.43
CA MET A 147 9.79 -1.32 0.76
C MET A 147 8.97 -0.83 1.94
N GLY A 148 7.97 0.02 1.73
CA GLY A 148 7.06 0.45 2.80
C GLY A 148 6.30 -0.73 3.43
N PHE A 149 5.92 -1.73 2.63
CA PHE A 149 5.32 -2.95 3.15
C PHE A 149 6.33 -3.82 3.89
N LEU A 150 7.47 -4.13 3.27
CA LEU A 150 8.49 -5.00 3.86
C LEU A 150 9.05 -4.47 5.18
N ARG A 151 9.35 -3.17 5.25
CA ARG A 151 9.85 -2.52 6.47
C ARG A 151 8.85 -2.61 7.62
N LYS A 152 7.56 -2.50 7.31
CA LYS A 152 6.48 -2.61 8.29
C LYS A 152 6.28 -4.06 8.77
N GLU A 153 6.31 -5.01 7.84
CA GLU A 153 6.08 -6.43 8.14
C GLU A 153 7.25 -7.04 8.91
N LEU A 154 8.48 -6.68 8.55
CA LEU A 154 9.71 -7.21 9.13
C LEU A 154 10.27 -6.35 10.26
N ASN A 155 9.59 -5.24 10.59
CA ASN A 155 9.99 -4.26 11.61
C ASN A 155 11.45 -3.82 11.52
N ASN A 156 11.96 -3.67 10.30
CA ASN A 156 13.33 -3.25 10.02
C ASN A 156 13.32 -2.18 8.94
N PHE A 157 13.61 -0.94 9.33
CA PHE A 157 13.60 0.21 8.43
C PHE A 157 14.93 0.45 7.71
N ASP A 158 16.00 -0.22 8.13
CA ASP A 158 17.31 -0.14 7.48
C ASP A 158 17.35 -0.92 6.17
N LEU A 159 16.37 -1.79 5.90
CA LEU A 159 16.30 -2.61 4.68
C LEU A 159 16.47 -1.77 3.41
N LYS A 160 17.34 -2.25 2.52
CA LYS A 160 17.64 -1.64 1.22
C LYS A 160 17.40 -2.66 0.10
N LEU A 161 16.86 -2.18 -1.01
CA LEU A 161 16.67 -2.99 -2.21
C LEU A 161 17.72 -2.60 -3.25
N ASP A 162 18.48 -3.59 -3.70
CA ASP A 162 19.48 -3.47 -4.77
C ASP A 162 19.00 -4.27 -5.99
N ILE A 163 18.72 -3.55 -7.08
CA ILE A 163 18.14 -4.09 -8.31
C ILE A 163 19.21 -4.08 -9.41
N GLY A 164 19.75 -5.25 -9.69
CA GLY A 164 20.73 -5.51 -10.74
C GLY A 164 20.10 -5.87 -12.08
N VAL A 165 20.86 -5.68 -13.15
CA VAL A 165 20.55 -6.23 -14.48
C VAL A 165 21.70 -7.16 -14.87
N SER A 166 21.36 -8.38 -15.31
CA SER A 166 22.34 -9.35 -15.78
C SER A 166 21.94 -9.97 -17.11
N GLU A 167 22.82 -9.83 -18.09
CA GLU A 167 22.65 -10.42 -19.44
C GLU A 167 22.68 -11.96 -19.39
N GLU A 168 23.36 -12.56 -18.39
CA GLU A 168 23.39 -14.02 -18.23
C GLU A 168 22.01 -14.58 -17.92
N VAL A 169 21.23 -13.87 -17.10
CA VAL A 169 19.82 -14.21 -16.82
C VAL A 169 18.98 -14.04 -18.09
N SER A 170 19.30 -13.07 -18.96
CA SER A 170 18.61 -12.93 -20.25
C SER A 170 18.77 -14.16 -21.14
N LYS A 171 19.95 -14.79 -21.17
CA LYS A 171 20.19 -16.02 -21.95
C LYS A 171 19.42 -17.23 -21.42
N LYS A 172 19.08 -17.24 -20.12
CA LYS A 172 18.29 -18.31 -19.50
C LYS A 172 16.86 -18.37 -20.06
N TYR A 173 16.31 -17.26 -20.55
CA TYR A 173 14.96 -17.20 -21.09
C TYR A 173 15.00 -17.04 -22.61
N ALA A 174 14.38 -17.99 -23.31
CA ALA A 174 14.31 -17.99 -24.76
C ALA A 174 13.08 -17.18 -25.21
N PHE A 175 13.31 -15.94 -25.64
CA PHE A 175 12.24 -15.03 -26.05
C PHE A 175 12.03 -15.07 -27.56
N THR A 176 13.11 -15.16 -28.35
CA THR A 176 13.01 -15.23 -29.81
C THR A 176 12.70 -16.65 -30.30
N PRO A 177 12.06 -16.83 -31.47
CA PRO A 177 11.82 -18.15 -32.04
C PRO A 177 13.11 -18.97 -32.23
N ARG A 178 14.22 -18.27 -32.53
CA ARG A 178 15.54 -18.87 -32.71
C ARG A 178 16.12 -19.36 -31.38
N GLU A 179 16.08 -18.54 -30.34
CA GLU A 179 16.48 -18.98 -28.99
C GLU A 179 15.61 -20.13 -28.47
N LYS A 180 14.31 -20.12 -28.78
CA LYS A 180 13.40 -21.22 -28.39
C LYS A 180 13.81 -22.51 -29.08
N TYR A 181 14.16 -22.44 -30.37
CA TYR A 181 14.69 -23.57 -31.11
C TYR A 181 16.01 -24.07 -30.49
N ASP A 182 16.96 -23.18 -30.22
CA ASP A 182 18.27 -23.56 -29.66
C ASP A 182 18.13 -24.20 -28.27
N LYS A 183 17.28 -23.64 -27.40
CA LYS A 183 16.99 -24.21 -26.07
C LYS A 183 16.23 -25.55 -26.15
N LEU A 184 15.38 -25.74 -27.15
CA LEU A 184 14.71 -27.03 -27.41
C LEU A 184 15.68 -28.05 -28.00
N LYS A 185 16.64 -27.62 -28.84
CA LYS A 185 17.69 -28.46 -29.40
C LYS A 185 18.62 -29.00 -28.32
N GLU A 186 19.02 -28.17 -27.35
CA GLU A 186 19.83 -28.61 -26.19
C GLU A 186 19.14 -29.72 -25.39
N LYS A 187 17.80 -29.65 -25.27
CA LYS A 187 17.01 -30.69 -24.59
C LYS A 187 16.74 -31.92 -25.44
N ASN A 188 16.65 -31.76 -26.76
CA ASN A 188 16.36 -32.85 -27.69
C ASN A 188 17.11 -32.64 -29.01
N PRO A 189 18.25 -33.33 -29.24
CA PRO A 189 19.01 -33.18 -30.47
C PRO A 189 18.24 -33.62 -31.73
N ASN A 190 17.16 -34.40 -31.60
CA ASN A 190 16.32 -34.80 -32.73
C ASN A 190 15.53 -33.64 -33.33
N LEU A 191 15.46 -32.47 -32.68
CA LEU A 191 14.88 -31.26 -33.26
C LEU A 191 15.61 -30.82 -34.53
N GLU A 192 16.91 -31.08 -34.64
CA GLU A 192 17.69 -30.74 -35.83
C GLU A 192 17.32 -31.63 -37.01
N LEU A 193 17.14 -32.93 -36.75
CA LEU A 193 16.64 -33.87 -37.74
C LEU A 193 15.23 -33.45 -38.20
N LEU A 194 14.35 -33.11 -37.27
CA LEU A 194 12.98 -32.68 -37.57
C LEU A 194 12.97 -31.41 -38.43
N LYS A 195 13.78 -30.39 -38.07
CA LYS A 195 13.91 -29.15 -38.84
C LYS A 195 14.34 -29.46 -40.28
N LYS A 196 15.30 -30.38 -40.46
CA LYS A 196 15.84 -30.78 -41.76
C LYS A 196 14.87 -31.62 -42.57
N THR A 197 14.17 -32.57 -41.96
CA THR A 197 13.20 -33.45 -42.65
C THR A 197 11.98 -32.69 -43.14
N PHE A 198 11.56 -31.66 -42.41
CA PHE A 198 10.37 -30.87 -42.75
C PHE A 198 10.69 -29.58 -43.51
N GLY A 199 11.96 -29.30 -43.81
CA GLY A 199 12.36 -28.14 -44.62
C GLY A 199 11.94 -26.79 -44.02
N LEU A 200 11.98 -26.66 -42.70
CA LEU A 200 11.46 -25.49 -41.97
C LEU A 200 12.40 -24.25 -41.99
N ASP A 201 13.22 -24.09 -43.04
CA ASP A 201 14.00 -22.87 -43.29
C ASP A 201 13.27 -22.02 -44.35
N LEU A 202 12.61 -20.95 -43.89
CA LEU A 202 11.99 -19.89 -44.68
C LEU A 202 12.21 -18.55 -43.99
#